data_AF-A0A9Q3C7Z4-F1
#
_entry.id   AF-A0A9Q3C7Z4-F1
#
_cell.length_a   1.000
_cell.length_b   1.000
_cell.length_c   1.000
_cell.angle_alpha   90.00
_cell.angle_beta   90.00
_cell.angle_gamma   90.00
#
_symmetry.space_group_name_H-M   'P 1'
#
loop_
_entity.id
_entity.type
_entity.pdbx_description
1 polymer ?
#
loop_
_entity_poly.entity_id
_entity_poly.type
_entity_poly.pdbx_seq_one_letter_code
_entity_poly.pdbx_strand_id
1 'polypeptide(L)'
;MKQLKNFWNGKFTQKTFTLKIKKLVSNSGESENKTFLELAASCSFIHLFAPTSTPEHNGFAERENCTILNKARFLLLTSNLPRSYWAEAVNTALFLSNLMPTPSGDNLSPFSAWSSKPSQIKRLKTFGCKAFILVHKSRTEWKLSPTSEEGILLGFVNDNSAYKII
;
A
#
# COMPACT_ATOMS: atom_id res chain seq x y z
N MET A 1 -1.10 -13.10 -13.88
CA MET A 1 -1.18 -13.49 -12.44
C MET A 1 0.15 -13.49 -11.67
N LYS A 2 1.32 -13.14 -12.26
CA LYS A 2 2.56 -12.91 -11.48
C LYS A 2 2.57 -11.61 -10.66
N GLN A 3 1.77 -10.62 -11.05
CA GLN A 3 1.69 -9.28 -10.44
C GLN A 3 0.97 -9.28 -9.06
N LEU A 4 0.00 -10.17 -8.84
CA LEU A 4 -0.78 -10.24 -7.59
C LEU A 4 0.00 -10.93 -6.45
N LYS A 5 0.87 -11.90 -6.76
CA LYS A 5 1.79 -12.50 -5.77
C LYS A 5 2.73 -11.46 -5.16
N ASN A 6 3.21 -10.50 -5.95
CA ASN A 6 4.06 -9.41 -5.46
C ASN A 6 3.29 -8.38 -4.63
N PHE A 7 1.98 -8.23 -4.87
CA PHE A 7 1.11 -7.34 -4.09
C PHE A 7 0.93 -7.84 -2.64
N TRP A 8 0.77 -9.15 -2.45
CA TRP A 8 0.65 -9.78 -1.12
C TRP A 8 2.01 -10.01 -0.44
N ASN A 9 3.05 -10.35 -1.20
CA ASN A 9 4.39 -10.60 -0.64
C ASN A 9 5.11 -9.32 -0.16
N GLY A 10 4.63 -8.14 -0.52
CA GLY A 10 5.37 -6.88 -0.35
C GLY A 10 5.25 -6.16 1.00
N LYS A 11 4.19 -6.37 1.80
CA LYS A 11 3.95 -5.48 2.98
C LYS A 11 3.29 -6.11 4.22
N PHE A 12 3.13 -7.43 4.29
CA PHE A 12 2.65 -8.11 5.52
C PHE A 12 3.63 -9.17 6.03
N THR A 13 4.94 -8.89 5.98
CA THR A 13 5.89 -9.66 6.79
C THR A 13 5.79 -9.16 8.23
N GLN A 14 5.16 -9.95 9.10
CA GLN A 14 4.97 -9.69 10.54
C GLN A 14 6.27 -9.37 11.32
N LYS A 15 7.45 -9.47 10.71
CA LYS A 15 8.75 -9.40 11.40
C LYS A 15 9.15 -8.02 11.93
N THR A 16 8.41 -6.95 11.63
CA THR A 16 8.84 -5.58 11.98
C THR A 16 7.90 -4.87 12.97
N PHE A 17 6.74 -5.44 13.29
CA PHE A 17 5.73 -4.78 14.13
C PHE A 17 5.45 -5.59 15.41
N THR A 18 5.12 -4.87 16.49
CA THR A 18 4.80 -5.46 17.81
C THR A 18 3.49 -6.24 17.79
N LEU A 19 2.55 -5.88 16.91
CA LEU A 19 1.28 -6.56 16.75
C LEU A 19 1.37 -7.74 15.78
N LYS A 20 0.80 -8.87 16.21
CA LYS A 20 0.72 -10.11 15.43
C LYS A 20 -0.71 -10.35 14.98
N ILE A 21 -0.88 -10.79 13.73
CA ILE A 21 -2.18 -11.24 13.23
C ILE A 21 -2.53 -12.51 14.02
N LYS A 22 -3.69 -12.54 14.67
CA LYS A 22 -4.16 -13.71 15.44
C LYS A 22 -4.97 -14.67 14.59
N LYS A 23 -5.84 -14.13 13.74
CA LYS A 23 -6.77 -14.88 12.89
C LYS A 23 -6.87 -14.21 11.53
N LEU A 24 -6.95 -15.00 10.47
CA LEU A 24 -7.21 -14.56 9.11
C LEU A 24 -8.36 -15.39 8.53
N VAL A 25 -9.34 -14.73 7.93
CA VAL A 25 -10.48 -15.37 7.28
C VAL A 25 -10.37 -15.10 5.77
N SER A 26 -10.50 -16.13 4.93
CA SER A 26 -10.52 -15.99 3.47
C SER A 26 -11.55 -16.92 2.85
N ASN A 27 -11.98 -16.64 1.61
CA ASN A 27 -12.75 -17.61 0.84
C ASN A 27 -11.91 -18.88 0.53
N SER A 28 -12.56 -20.02 0.35
CA SER A 28 -11.95 -21.27 -0.14
C SER A 28 -11.56 -21.11 -1.60
N GLY A 29 -10.28 -21.38 -1.93
CA GLY A 29 -9.69 -21.12 -3.25
C GLY A 29 -8.16 -21.04 -3.22
N GLU A 30 -7.57 -19.93 -3.68
CA GLU A 30 -6.10 -19.71 -3.69
C GLU A 30 -5.43 -19.81 -2.30
N SER A 31 -6.22 -19.69 -1.23
CA SER A 31 -5.84 -19.76 0.19
C SER A 31 -5.67 -21.19 0.70
N GLU A 32 -6.13 -22.21 -0.04
CA GLU A 32 -5.89 -23.63 0.23
C GLU A 32 -4.51 -24.10 -0.26
N ASN A 33 -3.74 -23.19 -0.86
CA ASN A 33 -2.40 -23.48 -1.33
C ASN A 33 -1.50 -23.91 -0.15
N LYS A 34 -0.83 -25.06 -0.27
CA LYS A 34 0.10 -25.60 0.72
C LYS A 34 1.11 -24.56 1.20
N THR A 35 1.62 -23.72 0.30
CA THR A 35 2.58 -22.66 0.67
C THR A 35 1.97 -21.63 1.63
N PHE A 36 0.67 -21.36 1.53
CA PHE A 36 -0.03 -20.42 2.41
C PHE A 36 -0.25 -21.03 3.81
N LEU A 37 -0.63 -22.31 3.86
CA LEU A 37 -0.80 -23.04 5.11
C LEU A 37 0.54 -23.17 5.88
N GLU A 38 1.63 -23.44 5.17
CA GLU A 38 2.99 -23.44 5.74
C GLU A 38 3.39 -22.06 6.27
N LEU A 39 3.05 -20.99 5.54
CA LEU A 39 3.30 -19.61 5.98
C LEU A 39 2.46 -19.27 7.21
N ALA A 40 1.19 -19.67 7.25
CA ALA A 40 0.31 -19.46 8.40
C ALA A 40 0.83 -20.17 9.66
N ALA A 41 1.29 -21.41 9.52
CA ALA A 41 1.95 -22.15 10.58
C ALA A 41 3.22 -21.44 11.07
N SER A 42 4.07 -20.98 10.14
CA SER A 42 5.32 -20.27 10.48
C SER A 42 5.09 -18.94 11.21
N CYS A 43 4.02 -18.23 10.86
CA CYS A 43 3.63 -16.95 11.45
C CYS A 43 2.72 -17.10 12.68
N SER A 44 2.39 -18.33 13.07
CA SER A 44 1.57 -18.65 14.26
C SER A 44 0.20 -17.95 14.29
N PHE A 45 -0.46 -17.80 13.14
CA PHE A 45 -1.83 -17.28 13.07
C PHE A 45 -2.82 -18.35 12.64
N ILE A 46 -4.06 -18.26 13.11
CA ILE A 46 -5.13 -19.18 12.75
C ILE A 46 -5.72 -18.76 11.40
N HIS A 47 -5.67 -19.64 10.41
CA HIS A 47 -6.33 -19.42 9.14
C HIS A 47 -7.68 -20.15 9.11
N LEU A 48 -8.75 -19.42 8.83
CA LEU A 48 -10.11 -19.93 8.71
C LEU A 48 -10.61 -19.73 7.29
N PHE A 49 -11.29 -20.74 6.76
CA PHE A 49 -12.01 -20.63 5.50
C PHE A 49 -13.43 -20.17 5.79
N ALA A 50 -13.85 -19.10 5.13
CA ALA A 50 -15.25 -18.72 5.09
C ALA A 50 -16.04 -19.86 4.42
N PRO A 51 -17.19 -20.28 4.98
CA PRO A 51 -18.04 -21.28 4.35
C PRO A 51 -18.37 -20.91 2.90
N THR A 52 -18.43 -21.92 2.04
CA THR A 52 -18.87 -21.73 0.66
C THR A 52 -20.24 -21.06 0.64
N SER A 53 -20.42 -20.06 -0.22
CA SER A 53 -21.68 -19.32 -0.37
C SER A 53 -22.11 -18.45 0.83
N THR A 54 -21.19 -18.08 1.75
CA THR A 54 -21.45 -17.03 2.76
C THR A 54 -20.70 -15.72 2.44
N PRO A 55 -21.21 -14.88 1.51
CA PRO A 55 -20.56 -13.62 1.13
C PRO A 55 -20.49 -12.61 2.30
N GLU A 56 -21.37 -12.73 3.28
CA GLU A 56 -21.39 -11.90 4.50
C GLU A 56 -20.07 -11.94 5.29
N HIS A 57 -19.37 -13.08 5.31
CA HIS A 57 -18.07 -13.22 5.97
C HIS A 57 -16.95 -12.45 5.24
N ASN A 58 -17.10 -12.18 3.95
CA ASN A 58 -16.12 -11.47 3.13
C ASN A 58 -16.48 -10.00 2.89
N GLY A 59 -17.66 -9.56 3.36
CA GLY A 59 -18.20 -8.24 3.07
C GLY A 59 -17.28 -7.09 3.48
N PHE A 60 -16.51 -7.24 4.58
CA PHE A 60 -15.52 -6.24 4.97
C PHE A 60 -14.38 -6.12 3.96
N ALA A 61 -13.79 -7.24 3.54
CA ALA A 61 -12.70 -7.24 2.58
C ALA A 61 -13.14 -6.70 1.20
N GLU A 62 -14.36 -7.06 0.77
CA GLU A 62 -14.94 -6.58 -0.48
C GLU A 62 -15.18 -5.06 -0.47
N ARG A 63 -15.74 -4.53 0.64
CA ARG A 63 -15.95 -3.09 0.82
C ARG A 63 -14.64 -2.32 0.81
N GLU A 64 -13.62 -2.81 1.50
CA GLU A 64 -12.30 -2.18 1.52
C GLU A 64 -11.64 -2.21 0.14
N ASN A 65 -11.69 -3.35 -0.56
CA ASN A 65 -11.15 -3.46 -1.91
C ASN A 65 -11.85 -2.51 -2.88
N CYS A 66 -13.19 -2.41 -2.81
CA CYS A 66 -13.96 -1.44 -3.60
C CYS A 66 -13.55 -0.01 -3.30
N THR A 67 -13.38 0.32 -2.02
CA THR A 67 -12.95 1.65 -1.56
C THR A 67 -11.56 2.01 -2.09
N ILE A 68 -10.60 1.09 -2.00
CA ILE A 68 -9.23 1.27 -2.51
C ILE A 68 -9.25 1.47 -4.03
N LEU A 69 -10.02 0.67 -4.78
CA LEU A 69 -10.12 0.79 -6.23
C LEU A 69 -10.77 2.11 -6.66
N ASN A 70 -11.79 2.58 -5.94
CA ASN A 70 -12.42 3.87 -6.20
C ASN A 70 -11.45 5.03 -5.94
N LYS A 71 -10.69 4.97 -4.85
CA LYS A 71 -9.62 5.95 -4.57
C LYS A 71 -8.53 5.92 -5.64
N ALA A 72 -8.08 4.75 -6.07
CA ALA A 72 -7.09 4.61 -7.13
C ALA A 72 -7.59 5.19 -8.47
N ARG A 73 -8.86 4.94 -8.81
CA ARG A 73 -9.50 5.54 -10.00
C ARG A 73 -9.52 7.06 -9.89
N PHE A 74 -9.88 7.61 -8.74
CA PHE A 74 -9.87 9.05 -8.49
C PHE A 74 -8.47 9.65 -8.66
N LEU A 75 -7.43 9.01 -8.12
CA LEU A 75 -6.04 9.45 -8.25
C LEU A 75 -5.59 9.50 -9.73
N LEU A 76 -5.93 8.50 -10.54
CA LEU A 76 -5.60 8.48 -11.97
C LEU A 76 -6.33 9.59 -12.74
N LEU A 77 -7.63 9.77 -12.48
CA LEU A 77 -8.44 10.78 -13.17
C LEU A 77 -7.97 12.20 -12.85
N THR A 78 -7.68 12.49 -11.58
CA THR A 78 -7.25 13.82 -11.14
C THR A 78 -5.81 14.17 -11.54
N SER A 79 -4.94 13.17 -11.67
CA SER A 79 -3.56 13.37 -12.13
C SER A 79 -3.43 13.39 -13.66
N ASN A 80 -4.50 13.05 -14.39
CA ASN A 80 -4.48 12.86 -15.83
C ASN A 80 -3.41 11.83 -16.29
N LEU A 81 -3.11 10.85 -15.44
CA LEU A 81 -2.13 9.82 -15.74
C LEU A 81 -2.79 8.62 -16.47
N PRO A 82 -2.07 7.97 -17.40
CA PRO A 82 -2.59 6.82 -18.12
C PRO A 82 -2.82 5.63 -17.17
N ARG A 83 -3.71 4.73 -17.60
CA ARG A 83 -4.07 3.51 -16.86
C ARG A 83 -2.88 2.60 -16.57
N SER A 84 -1.77 2.74 -17.30
CA SER A 84 -0.54 1.99 -17.03
C SER A 84 -0.02 2.18 -15.60
N TYR A 85 -0.32 3.32 -14.95
CA TYR A 85 0.06 3.62 -13.57
C TYR A 85 -0.92 3.11 -12.51
N TRP A 86 -1.81 2.18 -12.85
CA TRP A 86 -2.83 1.68 -11.93
C TRP A 86 -2.22 1.06 -10.66
N ALA A 87 -1.07 0.40 -10.76
CA ALA A 87 -0.42 -0.23 -9.62
C ALA A 87 0.07 0.80 -8.60
N GLU A 88 0.67 1.89 -9.07
CA GLU A 88 1.09 3.03 -8.26
C GLU A 88 -0.10 3.76 -7.63
N ALA A 89 -1.17 3.94 -8.39
CA ALA A 89 -2.40 4.55 -7.88
C ALA A 89 -3.03 3.69 -6.77
N VAL A 90 -3.12 2.36 -6.94
CA VAL A 90 -3.62 1.43 -5.91
C VAL A 90 -2.73 1.46 -4.67
N ASN A 91 -1.40 1.42 -4.84
CA ASN A 91 -0.46 1.50 -3.72
C ASN A 91 -0.59 2.81 -2.94
N THR A 92 -0.76 3.93 -3.64
CA THR A 92 -0.96 5.24 -3.02
C THR A 92 -2.31 5.31 -2.32
N ALA A 93 -3.38 4.81 -2.94
CA ALA A 93 -4.70 4.74 -2.33
C ALA A 93 -4.70 3.91 -1.04
N LEU A 94 -4.05 2.74 -1.04
CA LEU A 94 -3.89 1.90 0.15
C LEU A 94 -3.08 2.61 1.23
N PHE A 95 -1.97 3.25 0.86
CA PHE A 95 -1.15 4.03 1.78
C PHE A 95 -1.96 5.15 2.45
N LEU A 96 -2.71 5.93 1.67
CA LEU A 96 -3.56 7.00 2.20
C LEU A 96 -4.67 6.44 3.10
N SER A 97 -5.33 5.33 2.72
CA SER A 97 -6.33 4.67 3.57
C SER A 97 -5.75 4.28 4.94
N ASN A 98 -4.52 3.78 4.99
CA ASN A 98 -3.87 3.40 6.24
C ASN A 98 -3.40 4.60 7.09
N LEU A 99 -3.24 5.79 6.48
CA LEU A 99 -2.86 7.01 7.19
C LEU A 99 -4.04 7.80 7.72
N MET A 100 -5.23 7.65 7.12
CA MET A 100 -6.41 8.41 7.53
C MET A 100 -7.01 7.84 8.81
N PRO A 101 -7.42 8.70 9.77
CA PRO A 101 -8.10 8.26 10.97
C PRO A 101 -9.46 7.63 10.64
N THR A 102 -9.80 6.56 11.34
CA THR A 102 -11.10 5.89 11.18
C THR A 102 -11.95 6.06 12.43
N PRO A 103 -13.25 6.36 12.31
CA PRO A 103 -14.14 6.52 13.47
C PRO A 103 -14.19 5.28 14.37
N SER A 104 -14.08 4.09 13.77
CA SER A 104 -14.12 2.81 14.48
C SER A 104 -12.89 2.50 15.34
N GLY A 105 -11.84 3.32 15.30
CA GLY A 105 -10.58 3.11 16.01
C GLY A 105 -10.17 4.31 16.85
N ASP A 106 -11.11 4.93 17.58
CA ASP A 106 -10.86 6.09 18.44
C ASP A 106 -10.22 7.28 17.71
N ASN A 107 -10.58 7.47 16.42
CA ASN A 107 -9.96 8.44 15.52
C ASN A 107 -8.45 8.28 15.35
N LEU A 108 -7.90 7.10 15.62
CA LEU A 108 -6.53 6.74 15.26
C LEU A 108 -6.48 6.26 13.81
N SER A 109 -5.35 6.53 13.14
CA SER A 109 -5.09 5.92 11.84
C SER A 109 -4.74 4.44 12.01
N PRO A 110 -5.13 3.55 11.07
CA PRO A 110 -4.71 2.16 11.08
C PRO A 110 -3.20 1.99 11.22
N PHE A 111 -2.41 2.86 10.57
CA PHE A 111 -0.95 2.88 10.71
C PHE A 111 -0.51 3.19 12.14
N SER A 112 -1.11 4.20 12.80
CA SER A 112 -0.78 4.55 14.18
C SER A 112 -1.16 3.45 15.16
N ALA A 113 -2.34 2.86 14.98
CA ALA A 113 -2.81 1.73 15.79
C ALA A 113 -1.90 0.51 15.62
N TRP A 114 -1.45 0.24 14.39
CA TRP A 114 -0.62 -0.93 14.09
C TRP A 114 0.85 -0.78 14.53
N SER A 115 1.44 0.40 14.32
CA SER A 115 2.86 0.65 14.54
C SER A 115 3.20 1.30 15.87
N SER A 116 2.18 1.77 16.61
CA SER A 116 2.33 2.64 17.79
C SER A 116 3.16 3.91 17.51
N LYS A 117 3.30 4.32 16.24
CA LYS A 117 3.99 5.55 15.81
C LYS A 117 2.99 6.53 15.21
N PRO A 118 3.17 7.85 15.40
CA PRO A 118 2.29 8.83 14.78
C PRO A 118 2.40 8.79 13.24
N SER A 119 1.28 9.02 12.56
CA SER A 119 1.26 9.15 11.09
C SER A 119 1.94 10.46 10.65
N GLN A 120 2.90 10.37 9.73
CA GLN A 120 3.62 11.54 9.20
C GLN A 120 2.85 12.21 8.05
N ILE A 121 1.79 12.95 8.38
CA ILE A 121 0.90 13.60 7.40
C ILE A 121 1.59 14.76 6.66
N LYS A 122 2.56 15.44 7.28
CA LYS A 122 3.26 16.61 6.71
C LYS A 122 3.98 16.34 5.39
N ARG A 123 4.30 15.08 5.10
CA ARG A 123 5.03 14.65 3.89
C ARG A 123 4.11 14.27 2.73
N LEU A 124 2.79 14.33 2.92
CA LEU A 124 1.85 14.04 1.85
C LEU A 124 1.96 15.08 0.75
N LYS A 125 1.95 14.59 -0.48
CA LYS A 125 1.98 15.35 -1.73
C LYS A 125 0.97 14.74 -2.69
N THR A 126 0.47 15.56 -3.60
CA THR A 126 -0.55 15.15 -4.57
C THR A 126 0.01 14.11 -5.53
N PHE A 127 -0.67 12.98 -5.70
CA PHE A 127 -0.30 11.98 -6.69
C PHE A 127 -0.33 12.58 -8.10
N GLY A 128 0.70 12.30 -8.90
CA GLY A 128 0.86 12.84 -10.25
C GLY A 128 1.37 14.28 -10.31
N CYS A 129 1.76 14.89 -9.18
CA CYS A 129 2.36 16.22 -9.23
C CYS A 129 3.76 16.19 -9.86
N LYS A 130 4.13 17.29 -10.52
CA LYS A 130 5.51 17.52 -10.95
C LYS A 130 6.45 17.52 -9.74
N ALA A 131 7.58 16.85 -9.89
CA ALA A 131 8.64 16.77 -8.89
C ALA A 131 9.97 17.07 -9.57
N PHE A 132 10.89 17.70 -8.85
CA PHE A 132 12.25 17.96 -9.32
C PHE A 132 13.22 17.17 -8.44
N ILE A 133 13.96 16.25 -9.05
CA ILE A 133 14.94 15.40 -8.37
C ILE A 133 16.30 16.08 -8.47
N LEU A 134 16.96 16.31 -7.34
CA LEU A 134 18.32 16.83 -7.32
C LEU A 134 19.29 15.81 -7.92
N VAL A 135 20.00 16.20 -8.98
CA VAL A 135 21.05 15.39 -9.60
C VAL A 135 22.32 15.49 -8.75
N HIS A 136 22.89 14.35 -8.39
CA HIS A 136 24.14 14.31 -7.64
C HIS A 136 25.27 14.88 -8.48
N LYS A 137 26.17 15.69 -7.88
CA LYS A 137 27.28 16.37 -8.59
C LYS A 137 28.16 15.43 -9.41
N SER A 138 28.27 14.16 -9.03
CA SER A 138 29.03 13.15 -9.78
C SER A 138 28.39 12.73 -11.10
N ARG A 139 27.11 13.04 -11.32
CA ARG A 139 26.37 12.83 -12.57
C ARG A 139 26.24 14.11 -13.39
N THR A 140 26.79 15.21 -12.88
CA THR A 140 26.77 16.52 -13.52
C THR A 140 28.08 16.69 -14.27
N GLU A 141 28.02 16.87 -15.58
CA GLU A 141 29.23 16.94 -16.43
C GLU A 141 29.99 18.26 -16.25
N TRP A 142 29.29 19.35 -15.91
CA TRP A 142 29.89 20.68 -15.83
C TRP A 142 29.18 21.60 -14.81
N LYS A 143 29.84 22.71 -14.44
CA LYS A 143 29.42 23.57 -13.31
C LYS A 143 28.03 24.23 -13.46
N LEU A 144 27.54 24.46 -14.69
CA LEU A 144 26.19 24.99 -14.93
C LEU A 144 25.30 23.98 -15.68
N SER A 145 25.58 22.67 -15.61
CA SER A 145 24.58 21.70 -16.08
C SER A 145 23.33 21.80 -15.21
N PRO A 146 22.18 21.34 -15.73
CA PRO A 146 20.97 21.20 -14.93
C PRO A 146 21.27 20.47 -13.61
N THR A 147 20.86 21.08 -12.50
CA THR A 147 21.02 20.49 -11.16
C THR A 147 19.85 19.61 -10.78
N SER A 148 18.78 19.58 -11.59
CA SER A 148 17.61 18.76 -11.35
C SER A 148 17.05 18.10 -12.61
N GLU A 149 16.42 16.96 -12.40
CA GLU A 149 15.62 16.25 -13.40
C GLU A 149 14.13 16.41 -13.03
N GLU A 150 13.30 16.72 -14.02
CA GLU A 150 11.84 16.74 -13.85
C GLU A 150 11.31 15.30 -13.84
N GLY A 151 10.38 15.02 -12.94
CA GLY A 151 9.67 13.76 -12.86
C GLY A 151 8.27 13.92 -12.29
N ILE A 152 7.57 12.79 -12.13
CA ILE A 152 6.19 12.73 -11.66
C ILE A 152 6.13 11.90 -10.38
N LEU A 153 5.52 12.46 -9.34
CA LEU A 153 5.33 11.74 -8.08
C LEU A 153 4.24 10.65 -8.22
N LEU A 154 4.61 9.40 -8.01
CA LEU A 154 3.71 8.24 -8.08
C LEU A 154 3.46 7.55 -6.73
N GLY A 155 4.04 8.03 -5.64
CA GLY A 155 3.71 7.53 -4.30
C GLY A 155 4.85 7.63 -3.29
N PHE A 156 4.72 6.83 -2.23
CA PHE A 156 5.55 6.91 -1.02
C PHE A 156 6.22 5.56 -0.71
N VAL A 157 7.49 5.60 -0.31
CA VAL A 157 8.35 4.43 -0.08
C VAL A 157 9.01 4.54 1.31
N ASN A 158 9.46 3.41 1.86
CA ASN A 158 10.18 3.32 3.13
C ASN A 158 9.45 4.03 4.29
N ASP A 159 8.23 3.62 4.61
CA ASP A 159 7.40 4.24 5.65
C ASP A 159 7.23 5.77 5.47
N ASN A 160 7.01 6.20 4.23
CA ASN A 160 6.89 7.62 3.87
C ASN A 160 8.20 8.42 3.97
N SER A 161 9.35 7.76 4.14
CA SER A 161 10.64 8.44 4.21
C SER A 161 11.23 8.80 2.84
N ALA A 162 10.72 8.21 1.76
CA ALA A 162 11.12 8.50 0.39
C ALA A 162 9.90 8.60 -0.54
N TYR A 163 10.10 9.26 -1.68
CA TYR A 163 9.09 9.40 -2.73
C TYR A 163 9.42 8.48 -3.91
N LYS A 164 8.41 7.87 -4.52
CA LYS A 164 8.54 7.19 -5.82
C LYS A 164 8.29 8.22 -6.91
N ILE A 165 9.31 8.54 -7.68
CA ILE A 165 9.24 9.50 -8.79
C ILE A 165 9.69 8.77 -10.06
N ILE A 166 9.05 9.07 -11.18
CA ILE A 166 9.43 8.60 -12.53
C ILE A 166 9.75 9.76 -13.45
#